data_AF-A0A6L5Y7V3-F1
#
_entry.id   AF-A0A6L5Y7V3-F1
#
_cell.length_a   1.000
_cell.length_b   1.000
_cell.length_c   1.000
_cell.angle_alpha   90.00
_cell.angle_beta   90.00
_cell.angle_gamma   90.00
#
_symmetry.space_group_name_H-M   'P 1'
#
loop_
_entity.id
_entity.type
_entity.pdbx_description
1 polymer ?
#
loop_
_entity_poly.entity_id
_entity_poly.type
_entity_poly.pdbx_seq_one_letter_code
_entity_poly.pdbx_strand_id
1 'polypeptide(L)'
;MYLSNDDWDTLDAQTETGGEIYKAPAGSYVTSTVLSSYTEKNKFIGYNSSTPDWSKAKGYTLHKGWTYSFSASIETKWGTAGVKGSYKTGVDIHFAANPKKASRLAIKSDVKVSKIQYKKWSNGKVIKTWTGLSTKPVGTKTHYVKYK
;
A
#
# COMPACT_ATOMS: atom_id res chain seq x y z
N MET A 1 3.66 3.06 2.65
CA MET A 1 2.91 2.87 3.90
C MET A 1 1.94 4.05 4.05
N TYR A 2 0.65 3.89 3.72
CA TYR A 2 -0.43 4.78 4.15
C TYR A 2 -0.36 4.95 5.66
N LEU A 3 -0.33 6.20 6.10
CA LEU A 3 -0.81 6.61 7.40
C LEU A 3 -2.25 7.09 7.16
N SER A 4 -3.20 6.39 7.78
CA SER A 4 -4.56 6.89 8.00
C SER A 4 -4.46 8.05 8.98
N ASN A 5 -5.27 9.07 8.73
CA ASN A 5 -5.65 10.02 9.75
C ASN A 5 -6.54 9.26 10.74
N ASP A 6 -6.07 9.16 11.98
CA ASP A 6 -6.79 8.92 13.24
C ASP A 6 -5.79 8.21 14.17
N ASP A 7 -5.73 8.67 15.43
CA ASP A 7 -4.81 8.33 16.53
C ASP A 7 -3.73 9.40 16.80
N TRP A 8 -4.20 10.53 17.35
CA TRP A 8 -3.38 11.55 18.01
C TRP A 8 -3.31 11.35 19.54
N ASP A 9 -3.47 10.14 20.05
CA ASP A 9 -3.29 9.91 21.48
C ASP A 9 -2.59 8.58 21.77
N THR A 10 -1.71 8.64 22.75
CA THR A 10 -0.90 7.57 23.36
C THR A 10 0.36 7.12 22.59
N LEU A 11 1.48 7.75 22.93
CA LEU A 11 2.79 7.09 22.96
C LEU A 11 3.50 7.53 24.24
N ASP A 12 3.05 6.97 25.36
CA ASP A 12 3.93 6.72 26.51
C ASP A 12 4.84 5.53 26.16
N ALA A 13 6.12 5.68 26.51
CA ALA A 13 7.15 4.68 26.88
C ALA A 13 7.00 3.23 26.33
N GLN A 14 7.99 2.54 25.79
CA GLN A 14 9.45 2.67 25.72
C GLN A 14 9.93 1.55 24.76
N THR A 15 11.03 1.74 24.06
CA THR A 15 12.05 0.69 23.90
C THR A 15 13.36 1.34 23.47
N GLU A 16 14.39 1.07 24.26
CA GLU A 16 15.69 1.69 24.23
C GLU A 16 16.51 1.21 23.03
N THR A 17 16.95 2.15 22.20
CA THR A 17 18.21 2.05 21.44
C THR A 17 18.57 3.45 20.94
N GLY A 18 19.31 4.18 21.76
CA GLY A 18 20.24 5.25 21.37
C GLY A 18 19.82 6.26 20.28
N GLY A 19 18.55 6.67 20.22
CA GLY A 19 18.08 7.72 19.31
C GLY A 19 17.61 8.92 20.11
N GLU A 20 18.20 10.09 19.87
CA GLU A 20 17.74 11.36 20.46
C GLU A 20 16.22 11.48 20.34
N ILE A 21 15.54 11.66 21.47
CA ILE A 21 14.10 11.99 21.50
C ILE A 21 13.97 13.38 20.88
N TYR A 22 13.75 13.43 19.57
CA TYR A 22 13.53 14.67 18.84
C TYR A 22 12.14 15.19 19.22
N LYS A 23 12.03 15.87 20.37
CA LYS A 23 10.84 16.65 20.72
C LYS A 23 10.65 17.67 19.60
N ALA A 24 9.65 17.45 18.75
CA ALA A 24 9.32 18.42 17.72
C ALA A 24 9.04 19.75 18.43
N PRO A 25 9.69 20.86 18.02
CA PRO A 25 9.42 22.17 18.62
C PRO A 25 7.92 22.44 18.61
N ALA A 26 7.37 23.01 19.69
CA ALA A 26 5.98 23.46 19.71
C ALA A 26 5.71 24.35 18.48
N GLY A 27 4.60 24.11 17.76
CA GLY A 27 4.31 24.77 16.49
C GLY A 27 4.98 24.16 15.25
N SER A 28 5.55 22.95 15.36
CA SER A 28 6.03 22.20 14.20
C SER A 28 4.91 21.43 13.51
N TYR A 29 4.84 21.52 12.18
CA TYR A 29 3.89 20.75 11.37
C TYR A 29 4.51 20.37 10.02
N VAL A 30 3.93 19.36 9.35
CA VAL A 30 4.35 18.94 8.02
C VAL A 30 3.25 19.26 7.03
N THR A 31 3.60 19.94 5.94
CA THR A 31 2.71 20.09 4.78
C THR A 31 3.19 19.21 3.64
N SER A 32 2.24 18.76 2.81
CA SER A 32 2.53 17.96 1.63
C SER A 32 1.90 18.56 0.39
N THR A 33 2.64 18.58 -0.73
CA THR A 33 2.14 19.04 -2.02
C THR A 33 2.49 18.03 -3.10
N VAL A 34 1.52 17.69 -3.95
CA VAL A 34 1.76 16.82 -5.12
C VAL A 34 2.48 17.63 -6.18
N LEU A 35 3.72 17.27 -6.50
CA LEU A 35 4.50 17.93 -7.55
C LEU A 35 4.08 17.45 -8.95
N SER A 36 3.84 16.14 -9.07
CA SER A 36 3.41 15.52 -10.31
C SER A 36 2.76 14.17 -10.01
N SER A 37 1.92 13.71 -10.92
CA SER A 37 1.33 12.38 -10.85
C SER A 37 1.14 11.78 -12.22
N TYR A 38 1.11 10.46 -12.28
CA TYR A 38 0.76 9.72 -13.48
C TYR A 38 0.15 8.37 -13.09
N THR A 39 -0.39 7.64 -14.07
CA THR A 39 -1.01 6.33 -13.83
C THR A 39 -0.26 5.25 -14.57
N GLU A 40 0.25 4.28 -13.82
CA GLU A 40 0.76 3.02 -14.34
C GLU A 40 -0.42 2.07 -14.57
N LYS A 41 -0.55 1.54 -15.79
CA LYS A 41 -1.68 0.68 -16.15
C LYS A 41 -1.43 -0.78 -15.81
N ASN A 42 -2.48 -1.47 -15.36
CA ASN A 42 -2.55 -2.93 -15.26
C ASN A 42 -1.40 -3.59 -14.47
N LYS A 43 -0.92 -2.93 -13.40
CA LYS A 43 0.21 -3.43 -12.60
C LYS A 43 -0.24 -4.49 -11.62
N PHE A 44 0.62 -5.47 -11.40
CA PHE A 44 0.49 -6.38 -10.27
C PHE A 44 0.63 -5.60 -8.96
N ILE A 45 -0.35 -5.71 -8.08
CA ILE A 45 -0.43 -4.94 -6.82
C ILE A 45 -0.37 -5.83 -5.57
N GLY A 46 -0.21 -7.15 -5.75
CA GLY A 46 0.00 -8.08 -4.66
C GLY A 46 -0.77 -9.38 -4.83
N TYR A 47 -0.52 -10.29 -3.91
CA TYR A 47 -1.33 -11.49 -3.71
C TYR A 47 -2.40 -11.21 -2.67
N ASN A 48 -3.53 -11.91 -2.80
CA ASN A 48 -4.59 -11.87 -1.81
C ASN A 48 -4.09 -12.46 -0.48
N SER A 49 -4.39 -11.78 0.63
CA SER A 49 -3.97 -12.16 1.99
C SER A 49 -4.40 -13.57 2.41
N SER A 50 -5.50 -14.10 1.87
CA SER A 50 -5.96 -15.48 2.15
C SER A 50 -5.21 -16.54 1.34
N THR A 51 -4.27 -16.14 0.47
CA THR A 51 -3.40 -17.04 -0.30
C THR A 51 -1.91 -16.67 -0.10
N PRO A 52 -1.38 -16.80 1.13
CA PRO A 52 -0.02 -16.36 1.46
C PRO A 52 1.08 -17.19 0.79
N ASP A 53 0.80 -18.46 0.51
CA ASP A 53 1.77 -19.41 -0.04
C ASP A 53 1.37 -19.93 -1.42
N TRP A 54 2.35 -20.38 -2.19
CA TRP A 54 2.10 -21.09 -3.45
C TRP A 54 1.61 -22.50 -3.16
N SER A 55 0.36 -22.79 -3.49
CA SER A 55 -0.27 -24.07 -3.17
C SER A 55 -0.96 -24.70 -4.38
N LYS A 56 -1.03 -26.03 -4.39
CA LYS A 56 -1.84 -26.78 -5.35
C LYS A 56 -3.29 -26.71 -4.88
N ALA A 57 -4.15 -26.04 -5.64
CA ALA A 57 -5.55 -25.86 -5.31
C ALA A 57 -6.43 -26.10 -6.55
N LYS A 58 -7.65 -26.60 -6.35
CA LYS A 58 -8.66 -26.71 -7.41
C LYS A 58 -9.30 -25.36 -7.78
N GLY A 59 -9.24 -24.40 -6.87
CA GLY A 59 -9.75 -23.06 -7.07
C GLY A 59 -9.69 -22.22 -5.79
N TYR A 60 -10.08 -20.96 -5.91
CA TYR A 60 -10.15 -19.98 -4.83
C TYR A 60 -11.54 -19.35 -4.81
N THR A 61 -12.07 -19.13 -3.62
CA THR A 61 -13.35 -18.43 -3.45
C THR A 61 -13.13 -17.20 -2.59
N LEU A 62 -13.52 -16.04 -3.11
CA LEU A 62 -13.66 -14.82 -2.32
C LEU A 62 -15.09 -14.74 -1.82
N HIS A 63 -15.26 -14.66 -0.50
CA HIS A 63 -16.58 -14.68 0.14
C HIS A 63 -17.18 -13.29 0.25
N LYS A 64 -18.48 -13.15 0.04
CA LYS A 64 -19.21 -11.90 0.19
C LYS A 64 -18.97 -11.27 1.56
N GLY A 65 -18.74 -9.96 1.57
CA GLY A 65 -18.57 -9.16 2.78
C GLY A 65 -17.16 -9.21 3.38
N TRP A 66 -16.29 -10.10 2.91
CA TRP A 66 -14.92 -10.22 3.40
C TRP A 66 -14.04 -9.14 2.80
N THR A 67 -13.05 -8.69 3.59
CA THR A 67 -12.04 -7.73 3.14
C THR A 67 -10.70 -8.42 3.05
N TYR A 68 -10.09 -8.35 1.88
CA TYR A 68 -8.78 -8.94 1.60
C TYR A 68 -7.76 -7.82 1.42
N SER A 69 -6.61 -7.95 2.09
CA SER A 69 -5.50 -7.02 1.92
C SER A 69 -4.52 -7.54 0.87
N PHE A 70 -3.76 -6.61 0.31
CA PHE A 70 -2.69 -6.92 -0.63
C PHE A 70 -1.58 -5.87 -0.53
N SER A 71 -0.38 -6.30 -0.86
CA SER A 71 0.78 -5.43 -1.01
C SER A 71 1.76 -5.97 -2.05
N ALA A 72 2.44 -5.07 -2.74
CA ALA A 72 3.55 -5.38 -3.62
C ALA A 72 4.51 -4.18 -3.70
N SER A 73 5.66 -4.40 -4.31
CA SER A 73 6.51 -3.33 -4.83
C SER A 73 6.29 -3.23 -6.33
N ILE A 74 6.24 -2.00 -6.85
CA ILE A 74 6.19 -1.72 -8.28
C ILE A 74 7.37 -0.85 -8.67
N GLU A 75 7.94 -1.12 -9.83
CA GLU A 75 8.91 -0.21 -10.46
C GLU A 75 8.19 0.97 -11.09
N THR A 76 8.70 2.17 -10.84
CA THR A 76 8.16 3.43 -11.36
C THR A 76 9.29 4.24 -11.98
N LYS A 77 8.95 5.27 -12.77
CA LYS A 77 9.96 6.18 -13.34
C LYS A 77 10.75 6.98 -12.29
N TRP A 78 10.31 6.95 -11.03
CA TRP A 78 10.96 7.61 -9.88
C TRP A 78 11.58 6.61 -8.91
N GLY A 79 11.70 5.34 -9.29
CA GLY A 79 12.25 4.24 -8.48
C GLY A 79 11.17 3.27 -8.00
N THR A 80 11.56 2.31 -7.16
CA THR A 80 10.66 1.32 -6.59
C THR A 80 9.73 1.94 -5.54
N ALA A 81 8.43 1.64 -5.62
CA ALA A 81 7.44 2.10 -4.66
C ALA A 81 6.56 0.94 -4.16
N GLY A 82 6.34 0.90 -2.86
CA GLY A 82 5.39 -0.04 -2.27
C GLY A 82 3.94 0.39 -2.54
N VAL A 83 3.12 -0.53 -3.05
CA VAL A 83 1.67 -0.38 -3.19
C VAL A 83 0.99 -1.27 -2.17
N LYS A 84 -0.02 -0.74 -1.47
CA LYS A 84 -0.89 -1.52 -0.59
C LYS A 84 -2.34 -1.10 -0.77
N GLY A 85 -3.25 -1.99 -0.42
CA GLY A 85 -4.66 -1.68 -0.39
C GLY A 85 -5.46 -2.85 0.14
N SER A 86 -6.77 -2.66 0.12
CA SER A 86 -7.74 -3.68 0.46
C SER A 86 -8.85 -3.75 -0.60
N TYR A 87 -9.53 -4.87 -0.64
CA TYR A 87 -10.67 -5.12 -1.49
C TYR A 87 -11.75 -5.84 -0.69
N LYS A 88 -12.95 -5.25 -0.64
CA LYS A 88 -14.14 -5.86 -0.05
C LYS A 88 -15.03 -6.43 -1.15
N THR A 89 -15.34 -7.70 -1.06
CA THR A 89 -16.22 -8.43 -1.99
C THR A 89 -17.68 -8.10 -1.72
N GLY A 90 -18.44 -7.77 -2.78
CA GLY A 90 -19.89 -7.62 -2.71
C GLY A 90 -20.68 -8.91 -2.94
N VAL A 91 -20.04 -9.92 -3.52
CA VAL A 91 -20.60 -11.24 -3.88
C VAL A 91 -19.56 -12.32 -3.67
N ASP A 92 -19.99 -13.59 -3.66
CA ASP A 92 -19.07 -14.72 -3.75
C ASP A 92 -18.49 -14.81 -5.16
N ILE A 93 -17.18 -14.90 -5.28
CA ILE A 93 -16.48 -15.00 -6.57
C ILE A 93 -15.58 -16.22 -6.55
N HIS A 94 -15.79 -17.13 -7.51
CA HIS A 94 -14.98 -18.33 -7.67
C HIS A 94 -13.98 -18.20 -8.81
N PHE A 95 -12.74 -18.61 -8.55
CA PHE A 95 -11.64 -18.67 -9.52
C PHE A 95 -11.16 -20.11 -9.64
N ALA A 96 -11.40 -20.74 -10.79
CA ALA A 96 -10.89 -22.08 -11.06
C ALA A 96 -9.36 -22.10 -11.16
N ALA A 97 -8.73 -23.14 -10.60
CA ALA A 97 -7.29 -23.34 -10.63
C ALA A 97 -6.94 -24.79 -11.04
N ASN A 98 -5.72 -24.99 -11.57
CA ASN A 98 -5.23 -26.31 -11.91
C ASN A 98 -4.60 -26.98 -10.67
N PRO A 99 -5.19 -28.05 -10.12
CA PRO A 99 -4.70 -28.71 -8.90
C PRO A 99 -3.33 -29.40 -9.09
N LYS A 100 -2.84 -29.54 -10.32
CA LYS A 100 -1.51 -30.11 -10.59
C LYS A 100 -0.39 -29.09 -10.45
N LYS A 101 -0.70 -27.79 -10.46
CA LYS A 101 0.29 -26.70 -10.42
C LYS A 101 0.12 -25.85 -9.16
N ALA A 102 1.24 -25.41 -8.61
CA ALA A 102 1.20 -24.45 -7.52
C ALA A 102 0.70 -23.09 -8.06
N SER A 103 -0.24 -22.48 -7.36
CA SER A 103 -0.90 -21.25 -7.77
C SER A 103 -1.17 -20.34 -6.56
N ARG A 104 -1.50 -19.08 -6.84
CA ARG A 104 -1.95 -18.08 -5.87
C ARG A 104 -2.96 -17.14 -6.51
N LEU A 105 -3.82 -16.54 -5.68
CA LEU A 105 -4.72 -15.51 -6.15
C LEU A 105 -4.00 -14.15 -6.15
N ALA A 106 -3.68 -13.68 -7.35
CA ALA A 106 -3.02 -12.41 -7.60
C ALA A 106 -4.03 -11.31 -7.91
N ILE A 107 -3.63 -10.06 -7.72
CA ILE A 107 -4.46 -8.89 -8.01
C ILE A 107 -3.66 -7.93 -8.88
N LYS A 108 -4.31 -7.40 -9.92
CA LYS A 108 -3.80 -6.30 -10.73
C LYS A 108 -4.75 -5.11 -10.72
N SER A 109 -4.21 -3.92 -10.87
CA SER A 109 -4.98 -2.68 -10.97
C SER A 109 -4.14 -1.59 -11.63
N ASP A 110 -4.79 -0.50 -12.03
CA ASP A 110 -4.07 0.72 -12.36
C ASP A 110 -3.53 1.32 -11.05
N VAL A 111 -2.33 1.91 -11.09
CA VAL A 111 -1.71 2.52 -9.92
C VAL A 111 -1.41 3.98 -10.22
N LYS A 112 -2.08 4.89 -9.50
CA LYS A 112 -1.71 6.30 -9.51
C LYS A 112 -0.46 6.46 -8.67
N VAL A 113 0.60 6.97 -9.29
CA VAL A 113 1.88 7.27 -8.64
C VAL A 113 2.01 8.79 -8.57
N SER A 114 2.27 9.30 -7.37
CA SER A 114 2.40 10.72 -7.08
C SER A 114 3.75 11.01 -6.44
N LYS A 115 4.49 11.97 -6.99
CA LYS A 115 5.67 12.54 -6.34
C LYS A 115 5.20 13.65 -5.42
N ILE A 116 5.45 13.49 -4.12
CA ILE A 116 5.01 14.40 -3.08
C ILE A 116 6.23 15.12 -2.52
N GLN A 117 6.16 16.45 -2.44
CA GLN A 117 7.06 17.24 -1.64
C GLN A 117 6.49 17.40 -0.25
N TYR A 118 7.31 17.20 0.76
CA TYR A 118 6.99 17.45 2.15
C TYR A 118 7.85 18.61 2.66
N LYS A 119 7.23 19.51 3.42
CA LYS A 119 7.91 20.60 4.11
C LYS A 119 7.62 20.50 5.59
N LYS A 120 8.65 20.38 6.42
CA LYS A 120 8.54 20.52 7.87
C LYS A 120 8.70 21.99 8.22
N TRP A 121 7.73 22.52 8.94
CA TRP A 121 7.69 23.86 9.47
C TRP A 121 8.01 23.83 10.95
N SER A 122 8.59 24.91 11.45
CA SER A 122 8.74 25.20 12.88
C SER A 122 8.64 26.70 13.04
N ASN A 123 7.74 27.17 13.90
CA ASN A 123 7.53 28.61 14.15
C ASN A 123 7.35 29.43 12.86
N GLY A 124 6.53 28.93 11.92
CA GLY A 124 6.23 29.61 10.65
C GLY A 124 7.35 29.59 9.59
N LYS A 125 8.49 28.93 9.86
CA LYS A 125 9.61 28.80 8.90
C LYS A 125 9.78 27.34 8.45
N VAL A 126 10.13 27.14 7.18
CA VAL A 126 10.48 25.82 6.66
C VAL A 126 11.87 25.44 7.16
N ILE A 127 11.95 24.31 7.87
CA ILE A 127 13.21 23.78 8.42
C ILE A 127 13.71 22.54 7.69
N LYS A 128 12.86 21.85 6.92
CA LYS A 128 13.26 20.70 6.11
C LYS A 128 12.33 20.53 4.92
N THR A 129 12.90 20.21 3.76
CA THR A 129 12.15 19.81 2.57
C THR A 129 12.66 18.46 2.09
N TRP A 130 11.76 17.53 1.78
CA TRP A 130 12.11 16.25 1.16
C TRP A 130 11.03 15.80 0.19
N THR A 131 11.34 14.80 -0.63
CA THR A 131 10.38 14.19 -1.54
C THR A 131 10.13 12.73 -1.19
N GLY A 132 8.91 12.26 -1.44
CA GLY A 132 8.56 10.86 -1.35
C GLY A 132 7.61 10.44 -2.47
N LEU A 133 7.43 9.14 -2.61
CA LEU A 133 6.46 8.55 -3.53
C LEU A 133 5.22 8.09 -2.77
N SER A 134 4.06 8.38 -3.35
CA SER A 134 2.79 7.82 -2.92
C SER A 134 2.17 7.03 -4.05
N THR A 135 1.64 5.85 -3.74
CA THR A 135 0.99 4.97 -4.70
C THR A 135 -0.41 4.62 -4.21
N LYS A 136 -1.36 4.64 -5.14
CA LYS A 136 -2.75 4.26 -4.87
C LYS A 136 -3.29 3.39 -5.98
N PRO A 137 -3.76 2.16 -5.69
CA PRO A 137 -4.56 1.41 -6.64
C PRO A 137 -5.82 2.20 -7.00
N VAL A 138 -6.03 2.45 -8.28
CA VAL A 138 -7.16 3.20 -8.84
C VAL A 138 -7.88 2.36 -9.88
N GLY A 139 -9.17 2.65 -10.09
CA GLY A 139 -10.00 1.87 -10.98
C GLY A 139 -10.23 0.43 -10.49
N THR A 140 -10.52 -0.44 -11.44
CA THR A 140 -10.89 -1.83 -11.19
C THR A 140 -9.71 -2.63 -10.65
N LYS A 141 -9.98 -3.46 -9.65
CA LYS A 141 -9.05 -4.46 -9.12
C LYS A 141 -9.46 -5.81 -9.68
N THR A 142 -8.61 -6.41 -10.49
CA THR A 142 -8.89 -7.69 -11.14
C THR A 142 -8.10 -8.78 -10.43
N HIS A 143 -8.84 -9.73 -9.86
CA HIS A 143 -8.25 -10.95 -9.30
C HIS A 143 -8.03 -11.98 -10.41
N TYR A 144 -6.94 -12.72 -10.33
CA TYR A 144 -6.63 -13.79 -11.27
C TYR A 144 -5.74 -14.85 -10.62
N VAL A 145 -5.86 -16.09 -11.10
CA VAL A 145 -4.98 -17.18 -10.66
C VAL A 145 -3.65 -17.02 -11.36
N LYS A 146 -2.59 -16.83 -10.58
CA LYS A 146 -1.21 -16.85 -11.06
C LYS A 146 -0.61 -18.22 -10.74
N TYR A 147 0.11 -18.80 -11.68
CA TYR A 147 0.86 -20.04 -11.49
C TYR A 147 2.34 -19.75 -11.30
N LYS A 148 3.04 -20.66 -10.63
CA LYS A 148 4.49 -20.67 -10.56
C LYS A 148 5.08 -21.29 -11.81
#